data_AF-A0A4Y2EWE5-F1
#
_entry.id   AF-A0A4Y2EWE5-F1
#
_cell.length_a   1.000
_cell.length_b   1.000
_cell.length_c   1.000
_cell.angle_alpha   90.00
_cell.angle_beta   90.00
_cell.angle_gamma   90.00
#
_symmetry.space_group_name_H-M   'P 1'
#
loop_
_entity.id
_entity.type
_entity.pdbx_description
1 polymer ?
#
loop_
_entity_poly.entity_id
_entity_poly.type
_entity_poly.pdbx_seq_one_letter_code
_entity_poly.pdbx_strand_id
1 'polypeptide(L)'
;MENKGKVCRLSLDVAGAFDSVWRQSVLHQLTIAQCPLNIFSLVRDYFSDRTVEFSHNGQNCSFPAERGVPQGSCSGPFFWNIVLDTALDEKLPEGCFLQSFPDVLILVVRGHTKEDLEERGTLALL
;
A
#
# COMPACT_ATOMS: atom_id res chain seq x y z
N MET A 1 -32.45 -13.40 -22.26
CA MET A 1 -31.59 -13.20 -21.07
C MET A 1 -30.87 -11.87 -21.30
N GLU A 2 -31.09 -10.87 -20.46
CA GLU A 2 -30.35 -9.60 -20.54
C GLU A 2 -28.84 -9.89 -20.50
N ASN A 3 -28.10 -9.23 -21.39
CA ASN A 3 -26.66 -9.39 -21.51
C ASN A 3 -25.99 -8.76 -20.28
N LYS A 4 -25.94 -9.50 -19.18
CA LYS A 4 -25.23 -9.08 -17.96
C LYS A 4 -23.75 -9.00 -18.32
N GLY A 5 -23.17 -7.80 -18.21
CA GLY A 5 -21.75 -7.57 -18.51
C GLY A 5 -20.82 -8.54 -17.78
N LYS A 6 -19.59 -8.67 -18.27
CA LYS A 6 -18.54 -9.52 -17.70
C LYS A 6 -17.70 -8.73 -16.72
N VAL A 7 -17.12 -9.43 -15.75
CA VAL A 7 -16.19 -8.87 -14.76
C VAL A 7 -14.96 -9.74 -14.67
N CYS A 8 -13.78 -9.12 -14.73
CA CYS A 8 -12.50 -9.73 -14.41
C CYS A 8 -12.01 -9.19 -13.07
N ARG A 9 -11.43 -10.07 -12.25
CA ARG A 9 -10.80 -9.69 -10.98
C ARG A 9 -9.34 -10.11 -11.02
N LEU A 10 -8.46 -9.16 -10.78
CA LEU A 10 -7.02 -9.36 -10.67
C LEU A 10 -6.64 -9.14 -9.20
N SER A 11 -6.06 -10.15 -8.56
CA SER A 11 -5.56 -10.05 -7.19
C SER A 11 -4.06 -9.80 -7.25
N LEU A 12 -3.63 -8.68 -6.67
CA LEU A 12 -2.25 -8.22 -6.64
C LEU A 12 -1.76 -8.32 -5.20
N ASP A 13 -0.83 -9.22 -4.95
CA ASP A 13 -0.18 -9.40 -3.65
C ASP A 13 1.06 -8.48 -3.58
N VAL A 14 1.16 -7.68 -2.52
CA VAL A 14 2.31 -6.79 -2.34
C VAL A 14 3.38 -7.51 -1.53
N ALA A 15 4.45 -7.93 -2.22
CA ALA A 15 5.58 -8.58 -1.59
C ALA A 15 6.21 -7.68 -0.51
N GLY A 16 6.19 -8.15 0.73
CA GLY A 16 6.75 -7.43 1.88
C GLY A 16 6.05 -6.10 2.16
N ALA A 17 4.71 -6.07 2.16
CA ALA A 17 3.90 -4.86 2.36
C ALA A 17 4.45 -3.94 3.46
N PHE A 18 4.61 -4.44 4.70
CA PHE A 18 5.16 -3.65 5.81
C PHE A 18 6.62 -3.24 5.63
N ASP A 19 7.48 -4.11 5.13
CA ASP A 19 8.90 -3.81 4.90
C ASP A 19 9.09 -2.81 3.75
N SER A 20 8.10 -2.74 2.86
CA SER A 20 8.13 -1.91 1.68
C SER A 20 7.64 -0.48 1.92
N VAL A 21 6.90 -0.23 3.02
CA VAL A 21 6.30 1.09 3.35
C VAL A 21 7.33 2.21 3.19
N TRP A 22 6.99 3.17 2.32
CA TRP A 22 7.81 4.35 2.12
C TRP A 22 7.45 5.42 3.15
N ARG A 23 8.32 5.61 4.14
CA ARG A 23 8.09 6.50 5.30
C ARG A 23 7.85 7.95 4.89
N GLN A 24 8.51 8.41 3.83
CA GLN A 24 8.34 9.75 3.28
C GLN A 24 6.93 9.94 2.69
N SER A 25 6.36 8.90 2.06
CA SER A 25 4.97 8.94 1.60
C SER A 25 4.01 9.08 2.78
N VAL A 26 4.21 8.34 3.86
CA VAL A 26 3.41 8.49 5.10
C VAL A 26 3.44 9.93 5.61
N LEU A 27 4.63 10.53 5.74
CA LEU A 27 4.76 11.91 6.21
C LEU A 27 4.11 12.91 5.25
N HIS A 28 4.25 12.70 3.94
CA HIS A 28 3.62 13.54 2.94
C HIS A 28 2.09 13.49 3.03
N GLN A 29 1.51 12.30 3.12
CA GLN A 29 0.06 12.12 3.25
C GLN A 29 -0.47 12.70 4.55
N LEU A 30 0.25 12.59 5.67
CA LEU A 30 -0.12 13.27 6.92
C LEU A 30 -0.12 14.80 6.78
N THR A 31 0.75 15.35 5.93
CA THR A 31 0.78 16.79 5.64
C THR A 31 -0.44 17.20 4.81
N ILE A 32 -0.79 16.41 3.78
CA ILE A 32 -2.00 16.63 2.96
C ILE A 32 -3.26 16.56 3.84
N ALA A 33 -3.32 15.60 4.75
CA ALA A 33 -4.42 15.41 5.68
C ALA A 33 -4.51 16.48 6.79
N GLN A 34 -3.64 17.50 6.77
CA GLN A 34 -3.57 18.57 7.77
C GLN A 34 -3.45 18.02 9.20
N CYS A 35 -2.66 16.95 9.37
CA CYS A 35 -2.45 16.30 10.65
C CYS A 35 -1.87 17.30 11.69
N PRO A 36 -2.40 17.35 12.93
CA PRO A 36 -1.84 18.18 13.98
C PRO A 36 -0.34 17.99 14.18
N LEU A 37 0.40 19.09 14.35
CA LEU A 37 1.87 19.08 14.36
C LEU A 37 2.48 18.17 15.43
N ASN A 38 1.81 18.01 16.57
CA ASN A 38 2.25 17.11 17.64
C ASN A 38 2.21 15.63 17.18
N ILE A 39 1.17 15.23 16.44
CA ILE A 39 1.04 13.87 15.89
C ILE A 39 2.03 13.68 14.74
N PHE A 40 2.14 14.65 13.84
CA PHE A 40 3.14 14.59 12.77
C PHE A 40 4.56 14.42 13.32
N SER A 41 4.91 15.22 14.34
CA SER A 41 6.22 15.14 14.99
C SER A 41 6.46 13.77 15.63
N LEU A 42 5.44 13.19 16.25
CA LEU A 42 5.51 11.84 16.84
C LEU A 42 5.75 10.77 15.76
N VAL A 43 5.04 10.83 14.63
CA VAL A 43 5.23 9.86 13.53
C VAL A 43 6.60 10.02 12.87
N ARG A 44 7.06 11.26 12.68
CA ARG A 44 8.41 11.54 12.17
C ARG A 44 9.47 10.95 13.09
N ASP A 45 9.36 11.20 14.39
CA ASP A 45 10.28 10.67 15.41
C ASP A 45 10.27 9.13 15.44
N TYR A 46 9.08 8.51 15.34
CA TYR A 46 8.93 7.06 15.24
C TYR A 46 9.75 6.42 14.10
N PHE A 47 9.96 7.16 13.01
CA PHE A 47 10.72 6.72 11.84
C PHE A 47 12.21 7.08 11.86
N SER A 48 12.63 8.01 12.71
CA SER A 48 14.00 8.52 12.79
C SER A 48 14.94 7.56 13.52
N ASP A 49 16.18 7.48 13.03
CA ASP A 49 17.32 6.78 13.67
C ASP A 49 17.02 5.35 14.16
N ARG A 50 16.15 4.66 13.41
CA ARG A 50 15.74 3.28 13.71
C ARG A 50 16.86 2.31 13.36
N THR A 51 17.12 1.38 14.26
CA THR A 51 18.00 0.22 14.04
C THR A 51 17.24 -1.08 14.29
N VAL A 52 17.66 -2.14 13.60
CA VAL A 52 17.30 -3.53 13.92
C VAL A 52 18.50 -4.16 14.60
N GLU A 53 18.29 -4.68 15.80
CA GLU A 53 19.31 -5.43 16.53
C GLU A 53 18.95 -6.92 16.54
N PHE A 54 19.95 -7.75 16.23
CA PHE A 54 19.83 -9.20 16.29
C PHE A 54 20.93 -9.75 17.20
N SER A 55 20.53 -10.57 18.17
CA SER A 55 21.44 -11.21 19.11
C SER A 55 21.28 -12.72 19.05
N HIS A 56 22.38 -13.43 18.83
CA HIS A 56 22.41 -14.89 18.81
C HIS A 56 23.75 -15.44 19.30
N ASN A 57 23.71 -16.41 20.23
CA ASN A 57 24.90 -17.04 20.83
C ASN A 57 25.97 -16.05 21.33
N GLY A 58 25.54 -14.92 21.91
CA GLY A 58 26.43 -13.89 22.43
C GLY A 58 27.05 -12.95 21.37
N GLN A 59 26.68 -13.12 20.09
CA GLN A 59 27.01 -12.17 19.03
C GLN A 59 25.84 -11.23 18.80
N ASN A 60 26.14 -9.94 18.62
CA ASN A 60 25.17 -8.91 18.29
C ASN A 60 25.51 -8.29 16.94
N CYS A 61 24.52 -8.12 16.08
CA CYS A 61 24.59 -7.27 14.90
C CYS A 61 23.48 -6.23 14.93
N SER A 62 23.80 -5.04 14.41
CA SER A 62 22.88 -3.91 14.34
C SER A 62 22.92 -3.35 12.93
N PHE A 63 21.74 -3.08 12.37
CA PHE A 63 21.58 -2.56 11.02
C PHE A 63 20.64 -1.35 11.05
N PRO A 64 20.92 -0.29 10.29
CA PRO A 64 19.97 0.80 10.14
C PRO A 64 18.70 0.31 9.43
N ALA A 65 17.55 0.72 9.93
CA ALA A 65 16.24 0.44 9.34
C ALA A 65 15.75 1.68 8.60
N GLU A 66 16.02 1.78 7.30
CA GLU A 66 15.77 2.99 6.52
C GLU A 66 14.39 3.01 5.82
N ARG A 67 13.73 1.86 5.71
CA ARG A 67 12.42 1.70 5.07
C ARG A 67 11.48 0.82 5.88
N GLY A 68 10.23 0.78 5.47
CA GLY A 68 9.24 -0.09 6.06
C GLY A 68 8.79 0.34 7.44
N VAL A 69 7.97 -0.50 8.04
CA VAL A 69 7.47 -0.36 9.41
C VAL A 69 7.66 -1.69 10.13
N PRO A 70 7.91 -1.69 11.45
CA PRO A 70 8.12 -2.93 12.20
C PRO A 70 6.87 -3.80 12.16
N GLN A 71 7.01 -5.03 11.67
CA GLN A 71 5.95 -6.03 11.76
C GLN A 71 5.64 -6.32 13.23
N GLY A 72 4.36 -6.41 13.58
CA GLY A 72 3.89 -6.54 14.97
C GLY A 72 3.73 -5.21 15.72
N SER A 73 4.13 -4.08 15.13
CA SER A 73 3.80 -2.77 15.69
C SER A 73 2.30 -2.45 15.53
N CYS A 74 1.70 -1.81 16.54
CA CYS A 74 0.29 -1.40 16.49
C CYS A 74 0.00 -0.40 15.36
N SER A 75 0.97 0.46 15.04
CA SER A 75 0.84 1.50 14.03
C SER A 75 1.21 1.04 12.61
N GLY A 76 1.86 -0.11 12.46
CA GLY A 76 2.27 -0.65 11.15
C GLY A 76 1.12 -0.75 10.14
N PRO A 77 -0.02 -1.38 10.49
CA PRO A 77 -1.21 -1.44 9.63
C PRO A 77 -1.74 -0.06 9.22
N PHE A 78 -1.69 0.91 10.11
CA PHE A 78 -2.14 2.27 9.81
C PHE A 78 -1.22 2.95 8.78
N PHE A 79 0.10 2.83 8.95
CA PHE A 79 1.07 3.39 8.00
C PHE A 79 1.00 2.71 6.64
N TRP A 80 0.77 1.40 6.60
CA TRP A 80 0.49 0.68 5.37
C TRP A 80 -0.75 1.24 4.67
N ASN A 81 -1.85 1.41 5.40
CA ASN A 81 -3.09 1.95 4.84
C ASN A 81 -2.93 3.36 4.28
N ILE A 82 -2.14 4.24 4.93
CA ILE A 82 -1.87 5.59 4.40
C ILE A 82 -1.18 5.53 3.04
N VAL A 83 -0.18 4.65 2.88
CA VAL A 83 0.51 4.51 1.59
C VAL A 83 -0.39 3.83 0.57
N LEU A 84 -1.18 2.85 0.99
CA LEU A 84 -2.10 2.12 0.13
C LEU A 84 -3.21 3.03 -0.42
N ASP A 85 -3.70 3.98 0.38
CA ASP A 85 -4.72 4.94 -0.01
C ASP A 85 -4.32 5.74 -1.26
N THR A 86 -3.03 6.04 -1.43
CA THR A 86 -2.54 6.73 -2.62
C THR A 86 -2.74 5.90 -3.89
N ALA A 87 -2.65 4.57 -3.80
CA ALA A 87 -2.92 3.68 -4.93
C ALA A 87 -4.43 3.54 -5.20
N LEU A 88 -5.27 3.67 -4.17
CA LEU A 88 -6.72 3.61 -4.31
C LEU A 88 -7.32 4.88 -4.94
N ASP A 89 -6.64 6.02 -4.81
CA ASP A 89 -7.05 7.31 -5.41
C ASP A 89 -6.60 7.47 -6.88
N GLU A 90 -5.86 6.51 -7.43
CA GLU A 90 -5.40 6.56 -8.82
C GLU A 90 -6.57 6.55 -9.82
N LYS A 91 -6.43 7.36 -10.87
CA LYS A 91 -7.44 7.46 -11.93
C LYS A 91 -7.32 6.28 -12.89
N LEU A 92 -8.25 5.35 -12.77
CA LEU A 92 -8.33 4.18 -13.64
C LEU A 92 -9.24 4.39 -14.86
N PRO A 93 -9.06 3.58 -15.92
CA PRO A 93 -9.97 3.56 -17.07
C PRO A 93 -11.42 3.31 -16.66
N GLU A 94 -12.36 3.73 -17.51
CA GLU A 94 -13.78 3.51 -17.25
C GLU A 94 -14.11 2.03 -17.04
N GLY A 95 -14.85 1.75 -15.97
CA GLY A 95 -15.21 0.38 -15.59
C GLY A 95 -14.12 -0.36 -14.82
N CYS A 96 -13.00 0.28 -14.50
CA CYS A 96 -11.96 -0.22 -13.60
C CYS A 96 -12.04 0.48 -12.24
N PHE A 97 -11.80 -0.27 -11.16
CA PHE A 97 -11.56 0.30 -9.83
C PHE A 97 -10.68 -0.63 -9.00
N LEU A 98 -9.97 -0.04 -8.02
CA LEU A 98 -9.20 -0.78 -7.03
C LEU A 98 -10.00 -0.94 -5.73
N GLN A 99 -9.82 -2.08 -5.10
CA GLN A 99 -10.28 -2.35 -3.74
C GLN A 99 -9.16 -3.05 -2.99
N SER A 100 -8.93 -2.67 -1.73
CA SER A 100 -7.94 -3.34 -0.90
C SER A 100 -8.55 -4.28 0.13
N PHE A 101 -7.77 -5.31 0.44
CA PHE A 101 -7.81 -6.09 1.67
C PHE A 101 -6.41 -6.00 2.30
N PRO A 102 -6.20 -6.43 3.56
CA PRO A 102 -4.86 -6.39 4.15
C PRO A 102 -3.82 -7.00 3.20
N ASP A 103 -2.77 -6.22 2.91
CA ASP A 103 -1.63 -6.54 2.03
C ASP A 103 -1.95 -6.93 0.56
N VAL A 104 -3.23 -6.85 0.14
CA VAL A 104 -3.69 -7.26 -1.20
C VAL A 104 -4.50 -6.16 -1.85
N LEU A 105 -4.16 -5.81 -3.10
CA LEU A 105 -5.00 -4.99 -3.96
C LEU A 105 -5.78 -5.86 -4.93
N ILE A 106 -7.02 -5.47 -5.18
CA ILE A 106 -7.91 -6.12 -6.13
C ILE A 106 -8.29 -5.10 -7.18
N LEU A 107 -7.81 -5.31 -8.41
CA LEU A 107 -8.28 -4.58 -9.57
C LEU A 107 -9.51 -5.29 -10.14
N VAL A 108 -10.63 -4.58 -10.18
CA VAL A 108 -11.88 -5.05 -10.76
C VAL A 108 -12.09 -4.34 -12.09
N VAL A 109 -12.24 -5.13 -13.16
CA VAL A 109 -12.45 -4.63 -14.53
C VAL A 109 -13.82 -5.10 -15.02
N ARG A 110 -14.65 -4.17 -15.50
CA ARG A 110 -15.97 -4.45 -16.07
C ARG A 110 -15.96 -4.21 -17.58
N GLY A 111 -16.63 -5.06 -18.34
CA GLY A 111 -16.73 -4.96 -19.80
C GLY A 111 -17.87 -5.82 -20.36
N HIS A 112 -18.13 -5.76 -21.66
CA HIS A 112 -19.17 -6.57 -22.29
C HIS A 112 -18.59 -7.80 -23.01
N THR A 113 -17.39 -7.65 -23.58
CA THR A 113 -16.67 -8.70 -24.28
C THR A 113 -15.42 -9.14 -23.49
N LYS A 114 -14.69 -10.14 -24.00
CA LYS A 114 -13.41 -10.52 -23.39
C LYS A 114 -12.34 -9.49 -23.76
N GLU A 115 -12.40 -9.02 -24.99
CA GLU A 115 -11.51 -8.02 -25.59
C GLU A 115 -11.59 -6.70 -24.81
N ASP A 116 -12.81 -6.26 -24.42
CA ASP A 116 -13.00 -5.08 -23.57
C ASP A 116 -12.29 -5.22 -22.22
N LEU A 117 -12.35 -6.42 -21.62
CA LEU A 117 -11.73 -6.68 -20.31
C LEU A 117 -10.20 -6.70 -20.42
N GLU A 118 -9.67 -7.25 -21.50
CA GLU A 118 -8.23 -7.27 -21.77
C GLU A 118 -7.71 -5.86 -22.03
N GLU A 119 -8.36 -5.09 -22.91
CA GLU A 119 -7.98 -3.71 -23.21
C GLU A 119 -8.00 -2.82 -21.96
N ARG A 120 -9.12 -2.80 -21.23
CA ARG A 120 -9.27 -2.01 -20.01
C ARG A 120 -8.34 -2.47 -18.89
N GLY A 121 -8.15 -3.78 -18.75
CA GLY A 121 -7.26 -4.36 -17.76
C GLY A 121 -5.80 -4.02 -18.04
N THR A 122 -5.36 -4.08 -19.31
CA THR A 122 -4.03 -3.65 -19.72
C THR A 122 -3.83 -2.15 -19.47
N LEU A 123 -4.80 -1.31 -19.86
CA LEU A 123 -4.72 0.14 -19.62
C LEU A 123 -4.68 0.49 -18.13
N ALA A 124 -5.33 -0.28 -17.27
CA ALA A 124 -5.34 -0.06 -15.82
C ALA A 124 -4.04 -0.48 -15.12
N LEU A 125 -3.18 -1.26 -15.78
CA LEU A 125 -1.91 -1.76 -15.24
C LEU A 125 -0.67 -1.05 -15.82
N LEU A 126 -0.86 -0.13 -16.77
CA LEU A 126 0.19 0.71 -17.37
C LEU A 126 0.35 2.01 -16.58
#